data_AF-A0A6P2WBM7-F1
#
_entry.id   AF-A0A6P2WBM7-F1
#
_cell.length_a   1.000
_cell.length_b   1.000
_cell.length_c   1.000
_cell.angle_alpha   90.00
_cell.angle_beta   90.00
_cell.angle_gamma   90.00
#
_symmetry.space_group_name_H-M   'P 1'
#
loop_
_entity.id
_entity.type
_entity.pdbx_description
1 polymer ?
#
loop_
_entity_poly.entity_id
_entity_poly.type
_entity_poly.pdbx_seq_one_letter_code
_entity_poly.pdbx_strand_id
1 'polypeptide(L)'
;MQTRSTLDEHATVAAPAPARTAKHYLLAGWASMAGTTIEWYDFFLYGTAAALVFNRIFFPSLDPVVGTLAAFGTFAVGFIGRPMGGIVFGHFGDRIGRKSMLMITLLLMGVPSMIIGLIPSYDRIGYWAAALLIAMRFLQGMAVGGEWGGAVLMAVEHAPKGRKGLFGSLPQTGVGLGLILSSVAMAAVAALPEADMLSWGWRVPFLASIALVGLGWFIRAKVPESPDFEKMQRQGKAEKSPVTAALRRHPREVLTIVGARAAENTWFYMVVTFALAYATQQLHLPKAEMLHAITAGAALSLVTMPLCGHLSDRIGQRRMFAIGLVLMCAFAAPFFMMLGTQQVSYAWWAIVLGLGVVFPILYAPESLLFAQQFPAEIRYSGISLSVQLAGVIGGGFAPMIATSLLKAGGGQPHYVIAYLVGFGVFALMCTALMRPARA
;
A
#
# COMPACT_ATOMS: atom_id res chain seq x y z
N MET A 1 -49.19 3.96 56.60
CA MET A 1 -48.63 2.67 56.14
C MET A 1 -48.62 2.71 54.62
N GLN A 2 -47.50 3.12 54.01
CA GLN A 2 -46.41 2.24 53.53
C GLN A 2 -46.89 1.26 52.45
N THR A 3 -46.51 1.53 51.19
CA THR A 3 -45.56 0.68 50.44
C THR A 3 -45.13 1.38 49.15
N ARG A 4 -43.89 1.90 49.14
CA ARG A 4 -43.13 2.19 47.94
C ARG A 4 -42.75 0.85 47.31
N SER A 5 -43.20 0.60 46.09
CA SER A 5 -42.76 -0.53 45.28
C SER A 5 -41.36 -0.24 44.74
N THR A 6 -40.32 -0.71 45.43
CA THR A 6 -38.97 -0.86 44.90
C THR A 6 -38.96 -2.02 43.91
N LEU A 7 -39.05 -1.72 42.61
CA LEU A 7 -38.63 -2.66 41.58
C LEU A 7 -37.11 -2.53 41.49
N ASP A 8 -36.42 -3.50 42.09
CA ASP A 8 -34.98 -3.69 41.94
C ASP A 8 -34.65 -3.89 40.47
N GLU A 9 -34.04 -2.87 39.90
CA GLU A 9 -33.36 -2.88 38.62
C GLU A 9 -32.12 -3.76 38.78
N HIS A 10 -32.26 -5.07 38.57
CA HIS A 10 -31.12 -5.95 38.32
C HIS A 10 -30.53 -5.62 36.94
N ALA A 11 -29.85 -4.48 36.86
CA ALA A 11 -28.84 -4.22 35.85
C ALA A 11 -27.75 -5.29 36.06
N THR A 12 -27.79 -6.35 35.26
CA THR A 12 -26.67 -7.28 35.11
C THR A 12 -25.48 -6.47 34.63
N VAL A 13 -24.63 -6.05 35.57
CA VAL A 13 -23.33 -5.47 35.30
C VAL A 13 -22.55 -6.51 34.50
N ALA A 14 -22.44 -6.29 33.19
CA ALA A 14 -21.65 -7.14 32.32
C ALA A 14 -20.23 -7.20 32.90
N ALA A 15 -19.77 -8.41 33.23
CA ALA A 15 -18.43 -8.62 33.76
C ALA A 15 -17.40 -7.95 32.84
N PRO A 16 -16.39 -7.25 33.37
CA PRO A 16 -15.35 -6.65 32.55
C PRO A 16 -14.69 -7.75 31.71
N ALA A 17 -14.67 -7.55 30.39
CA ALA A 17 -14.02 -8.48 29.48
C ALA A 17 -12.59 -8.76 29.97
N PRO A 18 -12.14 -10.03 30.02
CA PRO A 18 -10.83 -10.36 30.56
C PRO A 18 -9.76 -9.54 29.85
N ALA A 19 -8.88 -8.90 30.65
CA ALA A 19 -7.79 -8.08 30.14
C ALA A 19 -6.94 -8.92 29.18
N ARG A 20 -7.06 -8.64 27.87
CA ARG A 20 -6.28 -9.34 26.84
C ARG A 20 -4.79 -9.15 27.14
N THR A 21 -4.06 -10.25 27.28
CA THR A 21 -2.63 -10.25 27.60
C THR A 21 -1.80 -9.71 26.43
N ALA A 22 -0.63 -9.12 26.69
CA ALA A 22 0.30 -8.64 25.65
C ALA A 22 0.62 -9.70 24.57
N LYS A 23 0.67 -10.99 24.96
CA LYS A 23 0.81 -12.12 24.03
C LYS A 23 -0.32 -12.25 23.01
N HIS A 24 -1.57 -11.97 23.39
CA HIS A 24 -2.72 -12.02 22.47
C HIS A 24 -2.67 -10.88 21.44
N TYR A 25 -2.23 -9.69 21.84
CA TYR A 25 -2.03 -8.56 20.92
C TYR A 25 -0.88 -8.83 19.94
N LEU A 26 0.21 -9.44 20.40
CA LEU A 26 1.34 -9.81 19.54
C LEU A 26 0.95 -10.87 18.51
N LEU A 27 0.21 -11.91 18.91
CA LEU A 27 -0.26 -12.96 17.99
C LEU A 27 -1.21 -12.41 16.92
N ALA A 28 -2.15 -11.55 17.31
CA ALA A 28 -3.04 -10.86 16.37
C ALA A 28 -2.26 -9.91 15.43
N GLY A 29 -1.25 -9.21 15.96
CA GLY A 29 -0.34 -8.36 15.18
C GLY A 29 0.44 -9.15 14.14
N TRP A 30 1.03 -10.28 14.51
CA TRP A 30 1.75 -11.16 13.57
C TRP A 30 0.85 -11.75 12.50
N ALA A 31 -0.38 -12.17 12.85
CA ALA A 31 -1.36 -12.65 11.88
C ALA A 31 -1.79 -11.55 10.89
N SER A 32 -1.99 -10.32 11.37
CA SER A 32 -2.31 -9.16 10.53
C SER A 32 -1.13 -8.77 9.64
N MET A 33 0.09 -8.74 10.17
CA MET A 33 1.30 -8.48 9.39
C MET A 33 1.50 -9.52 8.29
N ALA A 34 1.31 -10.81 8.59
CA ALA A 34 1.42 -11.88 7.60
C ALA A 34 0.40 -11.75 6.46
N GLY A 35 -0.87 -11.40 6.78
CA GLY A 35 -1.89 -11.12 5.77
C GLY A 35 -1.50 -9.95 4.86
N THR A 36 -1.08 -8.83 5.47
CA THR A 36 -0.56 -7.66 4.74
C THR A 36 0.63 -8.02 3.85
N THR A 37 1.58 -8.81 4.35
CA THR A 37 2.76 -9.24 3.58
C THR A 37 2.37 -10.05 2.34
N ILE A 38 1.42 -10.97 2.45
CA ILE A 38 0.93 -11.78 1.32
C ILE A 38 0.27 -10.89 0.26
N GLU A 39 -0.58 -9.96 0.66
CA GLU A 39 -1.24 -9.05 -0.28
C GLU A 39 -0.24 -8.15 -1.00
N TRP A 40 0.70 -7.57 -0.25
CA TRP A 40 1.69 -6.68 -0.84
C TRP A 40 2.72 -7.41 -1.68
N TYR A 41 3.02 -8.69 -1.40
CA TYR A 41 3.83 -9.52 -2.29
C TYR A 41 3.27 -9.52 -3.71
N ASP A 42 2.01 -9.92 -3.88
CA ASP A 42 1.36 -10.04 -5.18
C ASP A 42 1.24 -8.68 -5.87
N PHE A 43 0.94 -7.63 -5.09
CA PHE A 43 0.80 -6.29 -5.63
C PHE A 43 2.12 -5.72 -6.16
N PHE A 44 3.22 -5.89 -5.42
CA PHE A 44 4.54 -5.43 -5.80
C PHE A 44 5.19 -6.31 -6.85
N LEU A 45 4.97 -7.61 -6.81
CA LEU A 45 5.40 -8.55 -7.83
C LEU A 45 4.93 -8.10 -9.21
N TYR A 46 3.65 -7.72 -9.32
CA TYR A 46 3.13 -7.13 -10.56
C TYR A 46 3.87 -5.87 -10.96
N GLY A 47 4.05 -4.92 -10.05
CA GLY A 47 4.71 -3.64 -10.35
C GLY A 47 6.15 -3.84 -10.85
N THR A 48 6.89 -4.76 -10.24
CA THR A 48 8.23 -5.15 -10.66
C THR A 48 8.22 -5.85 -12.03
N ALA A 49 7.30 -6.78 -12.28
CA ALA A 49 7.18 -7.43 -13.59
C ALA A 49 6.76 -6.44 -14.69
N ALA A 50 5.89 -5.47 -14.37
CA ALA A 50 5.52 -4.38 -15.27
C ALA A 50 6.72 -3.50 -15.65
N ALA A 51 7.61 -3.23 -14.69
CA ALA A 51 8.84 -2.46 -14.90
C ALA A 51 9.92 -3.22 -15.68
N LEU A 52 9.94 -4.56 -15.63
CA LEU A 52 11.07 -5.35 -16.15
C LEU A 52 10.77 -6.13 -17.44
N VAL A 53 9.56 -6.69 -17.58
CA VAL A 53 9.30 -7.71 -18.61
C VAL A 53 7.96 -7.56 -19.35
N PHE A 54 6.93 -6.95 -18.77
CA PHE A 54 5.59 -6.94 -19.41
C PHE A 54 5.52 -6.12 -20.69
N ASN A 55 6.33 -5.08 -20.85
CA ASN A 55 6.42 -4.34 -22.10
C ASN A 55 6.76 -5.27 -23.28
N ARG A 56 7.62 -6.28 -23.05
CA ARG A 56 8.02 -7.26 -24.07
C ARG A 56 7.10 -8.47 -24.18
N ILE A 57 6.39 -8.83 -23.12
CA ILE A 57 5.53 -10.03 -23.12
C ILE A 57 4.11 -9.72 -23.63
N PHE A 58 3.55 -8.60 -23.20
CA PHE A 58 2.15 -8.24 -23.45
C PHE A 58 2.00 -7.10 -24.46
N PHE A 59 3.05 -6.32 -24.68
CA PHE A 59 3.05 -5.16 -25.59
C PHE A 59 4.23 -5.14 -26.60
N PRO A 60 4.72 -6.28 -27.13
CA PRO A 60 5.93 -6.31 -27.97
C PRO A 60 5.78 -5.56 -29.30
N SER A 61 4.55 -5.35 -29.77
CA SER A 61 4.27 -4.63 -31.02
C SER A 61 4.36 -3.11 -30.89
N LEU A 62 4.52 -2.58 -29.67
CA LEU A 62 4.64 -1.15 -29.40
C LEU A 62 6.11 -0.75 -29.32
N ASP A 63 6.40 0.51 -29.65
CA ASP A 63 7.69 1.12 -29.34
C ASP A 63 8.02 0.90 -27.84
N PRO A 64 9.28 0.62 -27.44
CA PRO A 64 9.62 0.25 -26.07
C PRO A 64 9.09 1.21 -24.98
N VAL A 65 9.11 2.52 -25.23
CA VAL A 65 8.62 3.51 -24.26
C VAL A 65 7.09 3.44 -24.16
N VAL A 66 6.41 3.25 -25.28
CA VAL A 66 4.95 3.09 -25.33
C VAL A 66 4.53 1.75 -24.69
N GLY A 67 5.30 0.68 -24.90
CA GLY A 67 5.10 -0.61 -24.23
C GLY A 67 5.24 -0.51 -22.71
N THR A 68 6.23 0.23 -22.21
CA THR A 68 6.39 0.50 -20.77
C THR A 68 5.25 1.36 -20.22
N LEU A 69 4.79 2.38 -20.97
CA LEU A 69 3.60 3.16 -20.62
C LEU A 69 2.34 2.29 -20.56
N ALA A 70 2.18 1.35 -21.50
CA ALA A 70 1.05 0.42 -21.50
C ALA A 70 1.12 -0.53 -20.28
N ALA A 71 2.30 -1.05 -19.96
CA ALA A 71 2.52 -1.88 -18.77
C ALA A 71 2.20 -1.10 -17.47
N PHE A 72 2.65 0.15 -17.32
CA PHE A 72 2.27 0.99 -16.19
C PHE A 72 0.80 1.42 -16.21
N GLY A 73 0.20 1.58 -17.39
CA GLY A 73 -1.25 1.78 -17.54
C GLY A 73 -2.04 0.61 -16.96
N THR A 74 -1.64 -0.63 -17.27
CA THR A 74 -2.27 -1.82 -16.65
C THR A 74 -2.06 -1.84 -15.14
N PHE A 75 -0.88 -1.46 -14.65
CA PHE A 75 -0.61 -1.34 -13.22
C PHE A 75 -1.55 -0.32 -12.55
N ALA A 76 -1.78 0.84 -13.19
CA ALA A 76 -2.69 1.88 -12.73
C ALA A 76 -4.13 1.39 -12.61
N VAL A 77 -4.59 0.51 -13.50
CA VAL A 77 -5.94 -0.11 -13.40
C VAL A 77 -6.13 -0.83 -12.07
N GLY A 78 -5.09 -1.47 -11.53
CA GLY A 78 -5.14 -2.08 -10.21
C GLY A 78 -5.38 -1.05 -9.10
N PHE A 79 -4.84 0.16 -9.21
CA PHE A 79 -5.18 1.21 -8.24
C PHE A 79 -6.60 1.74 -8.40
N ILE A 80 -7.09 1.85 -9.63
CA ILE A 80 -8.49 2.25 -9.91
C ILE A 80 -9.47 1.24 -9.30
N GLY A 81 -9.11 -0.05 -9.26
CA GLY A 81 -9.89 -1.07 -8.57
C GLY A 81 -10.01 -0.86 -7.06
N ARG A 82 -9.03 -0.21 -6.40
CA ARG A 82 -8.96 -0.10 -4.93
C ARG A 82 -10.15 0.65 -4.31
N PRO A 83 -10.53 1.87 -4.75
CA PRO A 83 -11.73 2.53 -4.24
C PRO A 83 -12.99 1.68 -4.42
N MET A 84 -13.14 1.00 -5.56
CA MET A 84 -14.30 0.16 -5.86
C MET A 84 -14.36 -1.05 -4.93
N GLY A 85 -13.22 -1.70 -4.70
CA GLY A 85 -13.10 -2.78 -3.72
C GLY A 85 -13.43 -2.33 -2.30
N GLY A 86 -12.94 -1.18 -1.86
CA GLY A 86 -13.26 -0.62 -0.55
C GLY A 86 -14.75 -0.37 -0.36
N ILE A 87 -15.45 0.12 -1.40
CA ILE A 87 -16.89 0.32 -1.37
C ILE A 87 -17.63 -1.02 -1.31
N VAL A 88 -17.27 -1.97 -2.17
CA VAL A 88 -17.94 -3.29 -2.27
C VAL A 88 -17.70 -4.12 -1.01
N PHE A 89 -16.44 -4.37 -0.64
CA PHE A 89 -16.09 -5.21 0.52
C PHE A 89 -16.39 -4.53 1.85
N GLY A 90 -16.37 -3.19 1.91
CA GLY A 90 -16.86 -2.46 3.08
C GLY A 90 -18.37 -2.68 3.28
N HIS A 91 -19.17 -2.45 2.23
CA HIS A 91 -20.63 -2.61 2.29
C HIS A 91 -21.05 -4.06 2.61
N PHE A 92 -20.45 -5.04 1.93
CA PHE A 92 -20.76 -6.45 2.21
C PHE A 92 -20.12 -6.95 3.50
N GLY A 93 -19.00 -6.39 3.94
CA GLY A 93 -18.39 -6.69 5.24
C GLY A 93 -19.28 -6.31 6.41
N ASP A 94 -19.97 -5.17 6.30
CA ASP A 94 -20.92 -4.71 7.32
C ASP A 94 -22.25 -5.48 7.31
N ARG A 95 -22.57 -6.22 6.23
CA ARG A 95 -23.82 -7.00 6.09
C ARG A 95 -23.67 -8.51 6.27
N ILE A 96 -22.62 -9.10 5.70
CA ILE A 96 -22.41 -10.55 5.60
C ILE A 96 -21.41 -11.04 6.65
N GLY A 97 -20.49 -10.18 7.10
CA GLY A 97 -19.45 -10.51 8.06
C GLY A 97 -18.06 -10.13 7.57
N ARG A 98 -17.24 -9.57 8.47
CA ARG A 98 -15.89 -9.09 8.14
C ARG A 98 -14.95 -10.26 7.88
N LYS A 99 -15.05 -11.35 8.63
CA LYS A 99 -14.26 -12.57 8.38
C LYS A 99 -14.45 -13.11 6.96
N SER A 100 -15.71 -13.23 6.51
CA SER A 100 -16.03 -13.74 5.17
C SER A 100 -15.43 -12.86 4.08
N MET A 101 -15.50 -11.54 4.22
CA MET A 101 -14.88 -10.61 3.26
C MET A 101 -13.36 -10.74 3.25
N LEU A 102 -12.70 -10.88 4.40
CA LEU A 102 -11.24 -11.09 4.49
C LEU A 102 -10.80 -12.40 3.80
N MET A 103 -11.65 -13.43 3.77
CA MET A 103 -11.34 -14.67 3.05
C MET A 103 -11.54 -14.50 1.54
N ILE A 104 -12.57 -13.77 1.11
CA ILE A 104 -12.83 -13.48 -0.30
C ILE A 104 -11.73 -12.59 -0.88
N THR A 105 -11.30 -11.54 -0.19
CA THR A 105 -10.24 -10.64 -0.64
C THR A 105 -8.90 -11.37 -0.78
N LEU A 106 -8.58 -12.29 0.14
CA LEU A 106 -7.39 -13.15 0.02
C LEU A 106 -7.41 -13.97 -1.28
N LEU A 107 -8.53 -14.64 -1.57
CA LEU A 107 -8.68 -15.41 -2.81
C LEU A 107 -8.67 -14.51 -4.05
N LEU A 108 -9.32 -13.35 -3.97
CA LEU A 108 -9.36 -12.37 -5.05
C LEU A 108 -8.02 -11.68 -5.29
N MET A 109 -7.07 -11.79 -4.36
CA MET A 109 -5.70 -11.34 -4.58
C MET A 109 -4.87 -12.41 -5.29
N GLY A 110 -4.80 -13.62 -4.72
CA GLY A 110 -3.88 -14.64 -5.22
C GLY A 110 -4.39 -15.47 -6.39
N VAL A 111 -5.71 -15.67 -6.55
CA VAL A 111 -6.24 -16.38 -7.74
C VAL A 111 -5.96 -15.59 -9.02
N PRO A 112 -6.24 -14.27 -9.09
CA PRO A 112 -5.81 -13.47 -10.22
C PRO A 112 -4.28 -13.46 -10.43
N SER A 113 -3.46 -13.46 -9.36
CA SER A 113 -2.01 -13.62 -9.50
C SER A 113 -1.64 -14.90 -10.23
N MET A 114 -2.18 -16.05 -9.80
CA MET A 114 -1.92 -17.33 -10.46
C MET A 114 -2.37 -17.30 -11.92
N ILE A 115 -3.55 -16.73 -12.19
CA ILE A 115 -4.06 -16.58 -13.57
C ILE A 115 -3.10 -15.74 -14.40
N ILE A 116 -2.56 -14.62 -13.87
CA ILE A 116 -1.56 -13.78 -14.54
C ILE A 116 -0.34 -14.60 -14.96
N GLY A 117 0.16 -15.46 -14.07
CA GLY A 117 1.25 -16.40 -14.37
C GLY A 117 0.93 -17.41 -15.48
N LEU A 118 -0.35 -17.67 -15.75
CA LEU A 118 -0.84 -18.57 -16.81
C LEU A 118 -1.23 -17.86 -18.11
N ILE A 119 -1.31 -16.52 -18.15
CA ILE A 119 -1.75 -15.82 -19.37
C ILE A 119 -0.74 -16.07 -20.51
N PRO A 120 -1.18 -16.55 -21.68
CA PRO A 120 -0.32 -16.66 -22.86
C PRO A 120 0.22 -15.29 -23.30
N SER A 121 1.43 -15.25 -23.88
CA SER A 121 2.01 -14.00 -24.37
C SER A 121 1.25 -13.42 -25.57
N TYR A 122 1.56 -12.16 -25.93
CA TYR A 122 0.99 -11.50 -27.11
C TYR A 122 1.16 -12.34 -28.38
N ASP A 123 2.29 -13.02 -28.56
CA ASP A 123 2.55 -13.84 -29.75
C ASP A 123 1.59 -15.04 -29.90
N ARG A 124 0.90 -15.44 -28.83
CA ARG A 124 -0.03 -16.59 -28.82
C ARG A 124 -1.49 -16.17 -28.99
N ILE A 125 -1.91 -15.10 -28.32
CA ILE A 125 -3.34 -14.71 -28.26
C ILE A 125 -3.59 -13.23 -28.59
N GLY A 126 -2.55 -12.49 -29.01
CA GLY A 126 -2.62 -11.08 -29.37
C GLY A 126 -3.07 -10.20 -28.20
N TYR A 127 -3.89 -9.19 -28.51
CA TYR A 127 -4.39 -8.21 -27.54
C TYR A 127 -5.24 -8.79 -26.40
N TRP A 128 -5.74 -10.03 -26.55
CA TRP A 128 -6.43 -10.72 -25.46
C TRP A 128 -5.51 -10.97 -24.25
N ALA A 129 -4.20 -11.12 -24.47
CA ALA A 129 -3.23 -11.24 -23.39
C ALA A 129 -3.26 -9.99 -22.48
N ALA A 130 -3.26 -8.80 -23.08
CA ALA A 130 -3.36 -7.53 -22.36
C ALA A 130 -4.75 -7.34 -21.72
N ALA A 131 -5.83 -7.71 -22.41
CA ALA A 131 -7.19 -7.60 -21.86
C ALA A 131 -7.38 -8.47 -20.60
N LEU A 132 -6.89 -9.72 -20.64
CA LEU A 132 -6.90 -10.62 -19.48
C LEU A 132 -6.02 -10.08 -18.34
N LEU A 133 -4.83 -9.56 -18.67
CA LEU A 133 -3.93 -8.97 -17.69
C LEU A 133 -4.61 -7.78 -16.97
N ILE A 134 -5.26 -6.90 -17.72
CA ILE A 134 -6.02 -5.74 -17.20
C ILE A 134 -7.18 -6.21 -16.32
N ALA A 135 -7.95 -7.21 -16.76
CA ALA A 135 -9.06 -7.76 -15.99
C ALA A 135 -8.59 -8.33 -14.64
N MET A 136 -7.55 -9.17 -14.67
CA MET A 136 -6.97 -9.73 -13.44
C MET A 136 -6.42 -8.63 -12.54
N ARG A 137 -5.77 -7.62 -13.13
CA ARG A 137 -5.20 -6.51 -12.36
C ARG A 137 -6.26 -5.65 -11.68
N PHE A 138 -7.39 -5.43 -12.35
CA PHE A 138 -8.55 -4.75 -11.76
C PHE A 138 -9.10 -5.52 -10.55
N LEU A 139 -9.24 -6.85 -10.66
CA LEU A 139 -9.70 -7.71 -9.57
C LEU A 139 -8.76 -7.69 -8.36
N GLN A 140 -7.45 -7.80 -8.57
CA GLN A 140 -6.44 -7.64 -7.50
C GLN A 140 -6.55 -6.27 -6.83
N GLY A 141 -6.76 -5.23 -7.65
CA GLY A 141 -6.99 -3.88 -7.17
C GLY A 141 -8.14 -3.79 -6.19
N MET A 142 -9.27 -4.41 -6.53
CA MET A 142 -10.43 -4.48 -5.65
C MET A 142 -10.11 -5.19 -4.32
N ALA A 143 -9.33 -6.28 -4.34
CA ALA A 143 -8.98 -7.01 -3.12
C ALA A 143 -8.25 -6.13 -2.08
N VAL A 144 -7.25 -5.35 -2.52
CA VAL A 144 -6.45 -4.45 -1.66
C VAL A 144 -7.29 -3.27 -1.12
N GLY A 145 -8.39 -2.94 -1.80
CA GLY A 145 -9.28 -1.82 -1.50
C GLY A 145 -9.84 -1.78 -0.07
N GLY A 146 -10.05 -2.93 0.56
CA GLY A 146 -10.82 -3.04 1.80
C GLY A 146 -10.00 -3.17 3.10
N GLU A 147 -8.72 -3.52 3.03
CA GLU A 147 -8.02 -4.08 4.21
C GLU A 147 -7.25 -3.05 5.06
N TRP A 148 -6.66 -2.03 4.42
CA TRP A 148 -5.70 -1.14 5.10
C TRP A 148 -6.31 -0.30 6.24
N GLY A 149 -7.51 0.27 6.01
CA GLY A 149 -8.16 1.13 7.01
C GLY A 149 -8.48 0.41 8.32
N GLY A 150 -8.75 -0.90 8.28
CA GLY A 150 -9.05 -1.71 9.46
C GLY A 150 -7.82 -2.00 10.29
N ALA A 151 -6.75 -2.49 9.67
CA ALA A 151 -5.53 -2.86 10.36
C ALA A 151 -4.89 -1.67 11.11
N VAL A 152 -4.86 -0.51 10.46
CA VAL A 152 -4.29 0.72 11.04
C VAL A 152 -5.12 1.23 12.22
N LEU A 153 -6.44 1.26 12.10
CA LEU A 153 -7.30 1.74 13.20
C LEU A 153 -7.26 0.82 14.40
N MET A 154 -7.27 -0.50 14.18
CA MET A 154 -7.12 -1.45 15.28
C MET A 154 -5.81 -1.22 16.04
N ALA A 155 -4.70 -1.01 15.34
CA ALA A 155 -3.40 -0.75 15.96
C ALA A 155 -3.39 0.56 16.75
N VAL A 156 -3.91 1.65 16.18
CA VAL A 156 -3.91 2.98 16.81
C VAL A 156 -4.86 3.09 18.00
N GLU A 157 -6.04 2.47 17.92
CA GLU A 157 -7.08 2.59 18.95
C GLU A 157 -6.80 1.72 20.18
N HIS A 158 -6.10 0.60 20.00
CA HIS A 158 -5.69 -0.29 21.10
C HIS A 158 -4.30 0.07 21.67
N ALA A 159 -3.62 1.05 21.11
CA ALA A 159 -2.29 1.44 21.54
C ALA A 159 -2.30 2.16 22.91
N PRO A 160 -1.29 1.92 23.77
CA PRO A 160 -1.08 2.68 24.99
C PRO A 160 -0.97 4.19 24.71
N LYS A 161 -1.38 5.01 25.69
CA LYS A 161 -1.21 6.47 25.62
C LYS A 161 0.26 6.82 25.36
N GLY A 162 0.50 7.75 24.44
CA GLY A 162 1.86 8.19 24.05
C GLY A 162 2.67 7.20 23.20
N ARG A 163 2.07 6.10 22.72
CA ARG A 163 2.73 5.12 21.82
C ARG A 163 1.93 4.82 20.55
N LYS A 164 1.01 5.70 20.18
CA LYS A 164 0.06 5.46 19.10
C LYS A 164 0.73 5.49 17.72
N GLY A 165 1.76 6.32 17.55
CA GLY A 165 2.60 6.38 16.35
C GLY A 165 3.41 5.10 16.18
N LEU A 166 4.07 4.61 17.22
CA LEU A 166 4.79 3.33 17.19
C LEU A 166 3.85 2.19 16.79
N PHE A 167 2.72 2.02 17.48
CA PHE A 167 1.80 0.92 17.20
C PHE A 167 1.14 1.05 15.82
N GLY A 168 0.78 2.28 15.41
CA GLY A 168 0.23 2.53 14.08
C GLY A 168 1.21 2.28 12.93
N SER A 169 2.53 2.32 13.20
CA SER A 169 3.57 1.99 12.21
C SER A 169 3.78 0.49 12.01
N LEU A 170 3.39 -0.37 12.96
CA LEU A 170 3.62 -1.82 12.86
C LEU A 170 2.89 -2.49 11.68
N PRO A 171 1.59 -2.20 11.41
CA PRO A 171 0.95 -2.70 10.20
C PRO A 171 1.64 -2.24 8.91
N GLN A 172 2.20 -1.03 8.91
CA GLN A 172 2.89 -0.45 7.76
C GLN A 172 4.23 -1.14 7.49
N THR A 173 4.90 -1.64 8.52
CA THR A 173 6.10 -2.49 8.38
C THR A 173 5.85 -3.76 7.57
N GLY A 174 4.62 -4.29 7.58
CA GLY A 174 4.23 -5.45 6.77
C GLY A 174 4.36 -5.24 5.25
N VAL A 175 4.27 -3.99 4.80
CA VAL A 175 4.51 -3.59 3.40
C VAL A 175 5.96 -3.84 3.00
N GLY A 176 6.91 -3.54 3.89
CA GLY A 176 8.34 -3.79 3.66
C GLY A 176 8.64 -5.28 3.47
N LEU A 177 8.02 -6.16 4.27
CA LEU A 177 8.16 -7.61 4.11
C LEU A 177 7.60 -8.11 2.78
N GLY A 178 6.43 -7.61 2.35
CA GLY A 178 5.86 -7.95 1.05
C GLY A 178 6.79 -7.56 -0.10
N LEU A 179 7.39 -6.36 -0.01
CA LEU A 179 8.34 -5.86 -1.00
C LEU A 179 9.65 -6.65 -1.03
N ILE A 180 10.16 -7.10 0.12
CA ILE A 180 11.35 -7.99 0.20
C ILE A 180 11.05 -9.29 -0.55
N LEU A 181 9.94 -9.96 -0.23
CA LEU A 181 9.59 -11.24 -0.83
C LEU A 181 9.40 -11.10 -2.35
N SER A 182 8.72 -10.05 -2.81
CA SER A 182 8.51 -9.83 -4.26
C SER A 182 9.81 -9.51 -4.97
N SER A 183 10.67 -8.68 -4.37
CA SER A 183 11.95 -8.27 -4.95
C SER A 183 12.94 -9.41 -5.01
N VAL A 184 13.01 -10.26 -3.97
CA VAL A 184 13.85 -11.47 -3.96
C VAL A 184 13.37 -12.47 -5.02
N ALA A 185 12.05 -12.70 -5.12
CA ALA A 185 11.50 -13.58 -6.15
C ALA A 185 11.84 -13.09 -7.56
N MET A 186 11.71 -11.78 -7.80
CA MET A 186 12.05 -11.18 -9.09
C MET A 186 13.55 -11.09 -9.33
N ALA A 187 14.39 -11.00 -8.29
CA ALA A 187 15.85 -11.04 -8.41
C ALA A 187 16.31 -12.42 -8.86
N ALA A 188 15.70 -13.48 -8.33
CA ALA A 188 15.93 -14.85 -8.79
C ALA A 188 15.54 -15.02 -10.26
N VAL A 189 14.40 -14.44 -10.68
CA VAL A 189 14.00 -14.42 -12.10
C VAL A 189 14.98 -13.62 -12.96
N ALA A 190 15.46 -12.47 -12.47
CA ALA A 190 16.39 -11.60 -13.19
C ALA A 190 17.81 -12.17 -13.30
N ALA A 191 18.16 -13.17 -12.49
CA ALA A 191 19.42 -13.90 -12.58
C ALA A 191 19.42 -14.97 -13.69
N LEU A 192 18.26 -15.32 -14.23
CA LEU A 192 18.15 -16.23 -15.37
C LEU A 192 18.64 -15.57 -16.66
N PRO A 193 19.08 -16.37 -17.66
CA PRO A 193 19.28 -15.88 -19.02
C PRO A 193 18.02 -15.15 -19.54
N GLU A 194 18.21 -14.10 -20.34
CA GLU A 194 17.09 -13.25 -20.77
C GLU A 194 15.97 -14.02 -21.50
N ALA A 195 16.33 -15.04 -22.29
CA ALA A 195 15.37 -15.91 -22.97
C ALA A 195 14.50 -16.72 -21.99
N ASP A 196 15.10 -17.26 -20.92
CA ASP A 196 14.38 -17.99 -19.87
C ASP A 196 13.51 -17.06 -19.03
N MET A 197 14.06 -15.88 -18.70
CA MET A 197 13.36 -14.84 -17.96
C MET A 197 12.06 -14.42 -18.68
N LEU A 198 12.11 -14.21 -20.00
CA LEU A 198 10.97 -13.76 -20.81
C LEU A 198 9.99 -14.89 -21.19
N SER A 199 10.46 -16.14 -21.29
CA SER A 199 9.62 -17.27 -21.70
C SER A 199 8.80 -17.84 -20.54
N TRP A 200 9.46 -18.24 -19.45
CA TRP A 200 8.81 -18.94 -18.33
C TRP A 200 9.16 -18.37 -16.95
N GLY A 201 10.36 -17.82 -16.76
CA GLY A 201 10.88 -17.42 -15.45
C GLY A 201 9.97 -16.44 -14.71
N TRP A 202 9.48 -15.41 -15.41
CA TRP A 202 8.56 -14.42 -14.84
C TRP A 202 7.24 -15.01 -14.32
N ARG A 203 6.81 -16.17 -14.81
CA ARG A 203 5.55 -16.81 -14.41
C ARG A 203 5.63 -17.43 -13.02
N VAL A 204 6.81 -17.90 -12.62
CA VAL A 204 7.00 -18.70 -11.40
C VAL A 204 6.61 -17.95 -10.13
N PRO A 205 7.04 -16.70 -9.90
CA PRO A 205 6.59 -15.94 -8.73
C PRO A 205 5.06 -15.76 -8.64
N PHE A 206 4.39 -15.56 -9.78
CA PHE A 206 2.93 -15.43 -9.81
C PHE A 206 2.22 -16.74 -9.46
N LEU A 207 2.73 -17.87 -9.93
CA LEU A 207 2.20 -19.20 -9.58
C LEU A 207 2.48 -19.55 -8.12
N ALA A 208 3.62 -19.12 -7.57
CA ALA A 208 3.98 -19.30 -6.17
C ALA A 208 2.99 -18.61 -5.20
N SER A 209 2.16 -17.67 -5.69
CA SER A 209 1.05 -17.10 -4.92
C SER A 209 0.11 -18.17 -4.36
N ILE A 210 0.01 -19.37 -4.96
CA ILE A 210 -0.78 -20.48 -4.38
C ILE A 210 -0.36 -20.84 -2.95
N ALA A 211 0.95 -20.82 -2.68
CA ALA A 211 1.49 -21.14 -1.36
C ALA A 211 1.16 -20.01 -0.37
N LEU A 212 1.22 -18.76 -0.83
CA LEU A 212 0.89 -17.58 -0.03
C LEU A 212 -0.60 -17.51 0.29
N VAL A 213 -1.47 -17.83 -0.68
CA VAL A 213 -2.92 -17.98 -0.46
C VAL A 213 -3.19 -19.09 0.55
N GLY A 214 -2.54 -20.26 0.42
CA GLY A 214 -2.68 -21.35 1.37
C GLY A 214 -2.28 -20.96 2.79
N LEU A 215 -1.12 -20.29 2.92
CA LEU A 215 -0.65 -19.76 4.21
C LEU A 215 -1.60 -18.70 4.78
N GLY A 216 -2.01 -17.73 3.97
CA GLY A 216 -2.94 -16.68 4.36
C GLY A 216 -4.29 -17.25 4.79
N TRP A 217 -4.78 -18.28 4.10
CA TRP A 217 -6.02 -18.97 4.43
C TRP A 217 -5.88 -19.67 5.77
N PHE A 218 -4.80 -20.41 5.99
CA PHE A 218 -4.55 -21.09 7.26
C PHE A 218 -4.49 -20.11 8.45
N ILE A 219 -3.85 -18.96 8.25
CA ILE A 219 -3.78 -17.90 9.26
C ILE A 219 -5.16 -17.29 9.51
N ARG A 220 -5.88 -16.89 8.45
CA ARG A 220 -7.18 -16.20 8.54
C ARG A 220 -8.33 -17.10 8.98
N ALA A 221 -8.29 -18.40 8.66
CA ALA A 221 -9.31 -19.36 9.08
C ALA A 221 -9.43 -19.44 10.61
N LYS A 222 -8.32 -19.24 11.32
CA LYS A 222 -8.23 -19.28 12.78
C LYS A 222 -8.61 -17.95 13.46
N VAL A 223 -8.86 -16.89 12.70
CA VAL A 223 -9.24 -15.59 13.27
C VAL A 223 -10.75 -15.60 13.60
N PRO A 224 -11.14 -15.28 14.85
CA PRO A 224 -12.54 -15.12 15.22
C PRO A 224 -13.14 -13.85 14.61
N GLU A 225 -14.47 -13.78 14.49
CA GLU A 225 -15.14 -12.58 13.99
C GLU A 225 -14.86 -11.36 14.89
N SER A 226 -14.88 -10.16 14.31
CA SER A 226 -14.53 -8.94 15.05
C SER A 226 -15.53 -8.65 16.18
N PRO A 227 -15.08 -8.42 17.43
CA PRO A 227 -15.97 -8.04 18.55
C PRO A 227 -16.77 -6.77 18.27
N ASP A 228 -16.26 -5.88 17.43
CA ASP A 228 -16.94 -4.65 17.04
C ASP A 228 -18.06 -4.93 16.03
N PHE A 229 -17.88 -5.91 15.13
CA PHE A 229 -18.95 -6.37 14.26
C PHE A 229 -20.07 -7.02 15.07
N GLU A 230 -19.73 -7.85 16.06
CA GLU A 230 -20.72 -8.45 16.97
C GLU A 230 -21.49 -7.39 17.78
N LYS A 231 -20.81 -6.34 18.26
CA LYS A 231 -21.46 -5.22 18.94
C LYS A 231 -22.34 -4.39 18.01
N MET A 232 -21.89 -4.13 16.78
CA MET A 232 -22.65 -3.35 15.79
C MET A 232 -23.94 -4.08 15.39
N GLN A 233 -23.87 -5.40 15.21
CA GLN A 233 -25.02 -6.25 14.91
C GLN A 233 -26.04 -6.25 16.06
N ARG A 234 -25.57 -6.21 17.32
CA ARG A 234 -26.42 -6.11 18.52
C ARG A 234 -27.04 -4.72 18.72
N GLN A 235 -26.38 -3.65 18.30
CA GLN A 235 -26.81 -2.27 18.58
C GLN A 235 -27.65 -1.63 17.46
N GLY A 236 -27.73 -2.23 16.27
CA GLY A 236 -28.56 -1.76 15.15
C GLY A 236 -28.21 -0.36 14.61
N LYS A 237 -27.13 0.26 15.09
CA LYS A 237 -26.66 1.60 14.73
C LYS A 237 -25.54 1.51 13.69
N ALA A 238 -25.87 1.08 12.49
CA ALA A 238 -25.01 1.29 11.34
C ALA A 238 -25.42 2.61 10.66
N GLU A 239 -24.49 3.54 10.44
CA GLU A 239 -24.79 4.65 9.52
C GLU A 239 -25.02 4.07 8.13
N LYS A 240 -26.08 4.52 7.46
CA LYS A 240 -26.53 3.94 6.18
C LYS A 240 -25.60 4.29 5.02
N SER A 241 -24.75 5.32 5.15
CA SER A 241 -23.70 5.63 4.18
C SER A 241 -22.54 6.46 4.78
N PRO A 242 -21.58 5.82 5.46
CA PRO A 242 -20.44 6.50 6.08
C PRO A 242 -19.47 7.10 5.05
N VAL A 243 -19.34 6.50 3.86
CA VAL A 243 -18.53 7.02 2.74
C VAL A 243 -19.12 8.32 2.20
N THR A 244 -20.43 8.37 1.95
CA THR A 244 -21.09 9.60 1.49
C THR A 244 -21.06 10.69 2.57
N ALA A 245 -21.19 10.30 3.85
CA ALA A 245 -21.08 11.24 4.96
C ALA A 245 -19.68 11.88 5.02
N ALA A 246 -18.60 11.10 4.84
CA ALA A 246 -17.24 11.64 4.78
C ALA A 246 -17.06 12.67 3.65
N LEU A 247 -17.54 12.35 2.44
CA LEU A 247 -17.43 13.25 1.29
C LEU A 247 -18.25 14.54 1.44
N ARG A 248 -19.45 14.46 2.02
CA ARG A 248 -20.34 15.63 2.13
C ARG A 248 -20.08 16.48 3.37
N ARG A 249 -19.77 15.85 4.51
CA ARG A 249 -19.60 16.54 5.80
C ARG A 249 -18.15 16.93 6.08
N HIS A 250 -17.18 16.21 5.49
CA HIS A 250 -15.73 16.42 5.72
C HIS A 250 -14.89 16.46 4.42
N PRO A 251 -15.30 17.22 3.38
CA PRO A 251 -14.60 17.26 2.10
C PRO A 251 -13.17 17.80 2.23
N ARG A 252 -12.95 18.75 3.15
CA ARG A 252 -11.62 19.35 3.38
C ARG A 252 -10.65 18.29 3.92
N GLU A 253 -11.06 17.50 4.91
CA GLU A 253 -10.25 16.43 5.46
C GLU A 253 -9.96 15.34 4.42
N VAL A 254 -10.93 15.03 3.57
CA VAL A 254 -10.73 14.10 2.45
C VAL A 254 -9.66 14.61 1.49
N LEU A 255 -9.80 15.86 1.02
CA LEU A 255 -8.89 16.46 0.05
C LEU A 255 -7.46 16.63 0.59
N THR A 256 -7.31 17.03 1.85
CA THR A 256 -5.97 17.18 2.45
C THR A 256 -5.28 15.82 2.60
N ILE A 257 -5.98 14.76 3.01
CA ILE A 257 -5.40 13.41 3.06
C ILE A 257 -5.07 12.92 1.66
N VAL A 258 -5.95 13.11 0.68
CA VAL A 258 -5.68 12.70 -0.70
C VAL A 258 -4.40 13.35 -1.23
N GLY A 259 -4.27 14.67 -1.08
CA GLY A 259 -3.07 15.39 -1.55
C GLY A 259 -1.79 15.01 -0.79
N ALA A 260 -1.86 14.90 0.53
CA ALA A 260 -0.72 14.52 1.37
C ALA A 260 -0.23 13.09 1.06
N ARG A 261 -1.13 12.10 1.12
CA ARG A 261 -0.81 10.69 0.87
C ARG A 261 -0.38 10.44 -0.57
N ALA A 262 -0.89 11.20 -1.53
CA ALA A 262 -0.52 10.99 -2.93
C ALA A 262 0.97 11.29 -3.15
N ALA A 263 1.55 12.31 -2.53
CA ALA A 263 2.99 12.58 -2.67
C ALA A 263 3.86 11.47 -2.11
N GLU A 264 3.49 10.91 -0.95
CA GLU A 264 4.17 9.73 -0.41
C GLU A 264 4.06 8.54 -1.37
N ASN A 265 2.87 8.28 -1.93
CA ASN A 265 2.69 7.15 -2.84
C ASN A 265 3.54 7.37 -4.09
N THR A 266 3.56 8.61 -4.61
CA THR A 266 4.39 8.99 -5.75
C THR A 266 5.84 8.71 -5.46
N TRP A 267 6.36 9.12 -4.30
CA TRP A 267 7.74 8.84 -3.92
C TRP A 267 8.03 7.33 -3.87
N PHE A 268 7.17 6.57 -3.20
CA PHE A 268 7.37 5.12 -3.08
C PHE A 268 7.42 4.43 -4.44
N TYR A 269 6.40 4.64 -5.29
CA TYR A 269 6.34 4.02 -6.62
C TYR A 269 7.36 4.62 -7.61
N MET A 270 7.82 5.85 -7.36
CA MET A 270 8.97 6.41 -8.08
C MET A 270 10.22 5.57 -7.83
N VAL A 271 10.50 5.23 -6.57
CA VAL A 271 11.70 4.49 -6.19
C VAL A 271 11.60 3.01 -6.56
N VAL A 272 10.47 2.35 -6.31
CA VAL A 272 10.39 0.88 -6.44
C VAL A 272 9.94 0.40 -7.83
N THR A 273 9.29 1.25 -8.63
CA THR A 273 8.73 0.86 -9.93
C THR A 273 9.34 1.67 -11.07
N PHE A 274 9.22 2.99 -11.05
CA PHE A 274 9.76 3.83 -12.12
C PHE A 274 11.29 3.79 -12.17
N ALA A 275 11.97 4.01 -11.05
CA ALA A 275 13.43 4.04 -11.00
C ALA A 275 14.04 2.69 -11.38
N LEU A 276 13.35 1.57 -11.10
CA LEU A 276 13.75 0.25 -11.57
C LEU A 276 13.69 0.16 -13.11
N ALA A 277 12.60 0.59 -13.73
CA ALA A 277 12.48 0.62 -15.18
C ALA A 277 13.51 1.58 -15.81
N TYR A 278 13.67 2.78 -15.26
CA TYR A 278 14.64 3.78 -15.71
C TYR A 278 16.08 3.27 -15.62
N ALA A 279 16.48 2.75 -14.45
CA ALA A 279 17.81 2.22 -14.22
C ALA A 279 18.16 1.06 -15.17
N THR A 280 17.21 0.15 -15.41
CA THR A 280 17.48 -1.07 -16.17
C THR A 280 17.29 -0.89 -17.68
N GLN A 281 16.28 -0.14 -18.11
CA GLN A 281 15.95 0.03 -19.52
C GLN A 281 16.72 1.18 -20.18
N GLN A 282 16.97 2.28 -19.45
CA GLN A 282 17.62 3.47 -20.02
C GLN A 282 19.06 3.67 -19.56
N LEU A 283 19.36 3.36 -18.30
CA LEU A 283 20.74 3.45 -17.79
C LEU A 283 21.50 2.12 -17.91
N HIS A 284 20.83 1.06 -18.38
CA HIS A 284 21.39 -0.28 -18.60
C HIS A 284 22.08 -0.90 -17.37
N LEU A 285 21.65 -0.49 -16.16
CA LEU A 285 22.13 -1.08 -14.92
C LEU A 285 21.58 -2.50 -14.75
N PRO A 286 22.33 -3.42 -14.12
CA PRO A 286 21.89 -4.81 -13.93
C PRO A 286 20.59 -4.90 -13.12
N LYS A 287 19.60 -5.63 -13.66
CA LYS A 287 18.27 -5.81 -13.03
C LYS A 287 18.36 -6.41 -11.63
N ALA A 288 19.19 -7.44 -11.46
CA ALA A 288 19.39 -8.11 -10.18
C ALA A 288 19.94 -7.16 -9.10
N GLU A 289 20.92 -6.32 -9.45
CA GLU A 289 21.49 -5.33 -8.52
C GLU A 289 20.45 -4.30 -8.06
N MET A 290 19.60 -3.81 -8.97
CA MET A 290 18.53 -2.89 -8.61
C MET A 290 17.49 -3.53 -7.70
N LEU A 291 17.17 -4.81 -7.91
CA LEU A 291 16.26 -5.57 -7.05
C LEU A 291 16.87 -5.87 -5.67
N HIS A 292 18.17 -6.15 -5.60
CA HIS A 292 18.91 -6.26 -4.34
C HIS A 292 18.92 -4.93 -3.59
N ALA A 293 19.07 -3.80 -4.29
CA ALA A 293 18.96 -2.46 -3.68
C ALA A 293 17.57 -2.21 -3.07
N ILE A 294 16.50 -2.55 -3.80
CA ILE A 294 15.12 -2.45 -3.31
C ILE A 294 14.94 -3.37 -2.09
N THR A 295 15.46 -4.58 -2.14
CA THR A 295 15.41 -5.54 -1.02
C THR A 295 16.11 -4.99 0.22
N ALA A 296 17.31 -4.42 0.05
CA ALA A 296 18.08 -3.81 1.14
C ALA A 296 17.39 -2.57 1.71
N GLY A 297 16.83 -1.70 0.87
CA GLY A 297 16.05 -0.55 1.29
C GLY A 297 14.78 -0.95 2.04
N ALA A 298 14.08 -1.98 1.57
CA ALA A 298 12.91 -2.54 2.23
C ALA A 298 13.28 -3.18 3.59
N ALA A 299 14.41 -3.88 3.68
CA ALA A 299 14.93 -4.42 4.93
C ALA A 299 15.28 -3.31 5.93
N LEU A 300 15.92 -2.23 5.48
CA LEU A 300 16.16 -1.04 6.30
C LEU A 300 14.84 -0.41 6.78
N SER A 301 13.84 -0.37 5.90
CA SER A 301 12.49 0.13 6.24
C SER A 301 11.81 -0.65 7.38
N LEU A 302 12.14 -1.93 7.56
CA LEU A 302 11.58 -2.73 8.66
C LEU A 302 11.99 -2.18 10.04
N VAL A 303 13.15 -1.55 10.13
CA VAL A 303 13.69 -0.98 11.37
C VAL A 303 13.35 0.51 11.47
N THR A 304 13.49 1.25 10.38
CA THR A 304 13.26 2.69 10.39
C THR A 304 11.78 3.06 10.48
N MET A 305 10.86 2.21 10.01
CA MET A 305 9.41 2.45 10.13
C MET A 305 8.92 2.49 11.58
N PRO A 306 9.18 1.48 12.44
CA PRO A 306 8.86 1.58 13.87
C PRO A 306 9.60 2.72 14.58
N LEU A 307 10.85 2.97 14.22
CA LEU A 307 11.64 4.06 14.79
C LEU A 307 11.01 5.43 14.49
N CYS A 308 10.59 5.66 13.24
CA CYS A 308 9.89 6.86 12.82
C CYS A 308 8.53 6.99 13.48
N GLY A 309 7.80 5.88 13.63
CA GLY A 309 6.54 5.82 14.39
C GLY A 309 6.73 6.27 15.84
N HIS A 310 7.73 5.73 16.54
CA HIS A 310 8.09 6.11 17.90
C HIS A 310 8.57 7.56 18.02
N LEU A 311 9.38 8.03 17.06
CA LEU A 311 9.82 9.43 17.05
C LEU A 311 8.64 10.38 16.82
N SER A 312 7.67 9.99 15.99
CA SER A 312 6.46 10.76 15.72
C SER A 312 5.60 10.95 16.97
N ASP A 313 5.63 10.00 17.93
CA ASP A 313 4.95 10.15 19.22
C ASP A 313 5.56 11.28 20.08
N ARG A 314 6.84 11.62 19.87
CA ARG A 314 7.54 12.67 20.62
C ARG A 314 7.47 14.04 19.94
N ILE A 315 7.71 14.10 18.64
CA ILE A 315 7.78 15.37 17.90
C ILE A 315 6.44 15.78 17.27
N GLY A 316 5.48 14.86 17.22
CA GLY A 316 4.17 15.02 16.58
C GLY A 316 4.14 14.50 15.13
N GLN A 317 3.06 13.82 14.78
CA GLN A 317 2.88 13.11 13.52
C GLN A 317 2.88 14.06 12.32
N ARG A 318 2.19 15.20 12.45
CA ARG A 318 2.16 16.23 11.39
C ARG A 318 3.55 16.80 11.09
N ARG A 319 4.38 17.01 12.14
CA ARG A 319 5.75 17.50 11.98
C ARG A 319 6.65 16.44 11.35
N MET A 320 6.56 15.21 11.82
CA MET A 320 7.31 14.09 11.25
C MET A 320 7.00 13.91 9.75
N PHE A 321 5.72 13.94 9.38
CA PHE A 321 5.30 13.84 7.98
C PHE A 321 5.84 15.01 7.14
N ALA A 322 5.76 16.24 7.65
CA ALA A 322 6.31 17.41 6.96
C ALA A 322 7.83 17.34 6.77
N ILE A 323 8.58 16.81 7.75
CA ILE A 323 10.03 16.56 7.62
C ILE A 323 10.28 15.58 6.47
N GLY A 324 9.50 14.50 6.39
CA GLY A 324 9.57 13.54 5.29
C GLY A 324 9.34 14.17 3.93
N LEU A 325 8.36 15.07 3.82
CA LEU A 325 8.05 15.77 2.56
C LEU A 325 9.17 16.73 2.15
N VAL A 326 9.74 17.47 3.11
CA VAL A 326 10.91 18.34 2.83
C VAL A 326 12.10 17.49 2.39
N LEU A 327 12.36 16.38 3.07
CA LEU A 327 13.45 15.47 2.72
C LEU A 327 13.23 14.84 1.34
N MET A 328 11.99 14.47 1.00
CA MET A 328 11.63 13.98 -0.33
C MET A 328 11.94 15.01 -1.41
N CYS A 329 11.54 16.27 -1.23
CA CYS A 329 11.84 17.35 -2.18
C CYS A 329 13.36 17.59 -2.31
N ALA A 330 14.07 17.63 -1.18
CA ALA A 330 15.51 17.85 -1.16
C ALA A 330 16.29 16.67 -1.77
N PHE A 331 15.82 15.44 -1.59
CA PHE A 331 16.48 14.23 -2.06
C PHE A 331 16.11 13.84 -3.49
N ALA A 332 15.03 14.39 -4.06
CA ALA A 332 14.60 14.07 -5.43
C ALA A 332 15.70 14.31 -6.48
N ALA A 333 16.39 15.46 -6.46
CA ALA A 333 17.49 15.72 -7.39
C ALA A 333 18.73 14.85 -7.11
N PRO A 334 19.27 14.77 -5.87
CA PRO A 334 20.35 13.84 -5.53
C PRO A 334 20.07 12.39 -5.94
N PHE A 335 18.85 11.90 -5.75
CA PHE A 335 18.44 10.54 -6.13
C PHE A 335 18.69 10.28 -7.62
N PHE A 336 18.23 11.19 -8.50
CA PHE A 336 18.44 11.04 -9.94
C PHE A 336 19.86 11.34 -10.39
N MET A 337 20.60 12.20 -9.68
CA MET A 337 22.03 12.42 -9.93
C MET A 337 22.84 11.16 -9.63
N MET A 338 22.56 10.47 -8.52
CA MET A 338 23.19 9.21 -8.15
C MET A 338 22.90 8.12 -9.18
N LEU A 339 21.65 8.00 -9.64
CA LEU A 339 21.31 7.08 -10.74
C LEU A 339 22.03 7.48 -12.05
N GLY A 340 22.07 8.77 -12.37
CA GLY A 340 22.70 9.32 -13.57
C GLY A 340 24.21 9.09 -13.66
N THR A 341 24.88 8.74 -12.55
CA THR A 341 26.29 8.30 -12.58
C THR A 341 26.49 6.98 -13.33
N GLN A 342 25.42 6.20 -13.53
CA GLN A 342 25.45 4.86 -14.11
C GLN A 342 26.36 3.87 -13.37
N GLN A 343 26.75 4.17 -12.13
CA GLN A 343 27.48 3.24 -11.28
C GLN A 343 26.52 2.52 -10.34
N VAL A 344 26.68 1.20 -10.26
CA VAL A 344 25.83 0.34 -9.42
C VAL A 344 25.83 0.80 -7.96
N SER A 345 26.99 1.18 -7.42
CA SER A 345 27.14 1.61 -6.01
C SER A 345 26.29 2.85 -5.67
N TYR A 346 26.32 3.89 -6.51
CA TYR A 346 25.52 5.10 -6.30
C TYR A 346 24.03 4.80 -6.50
N ALA A 347 23.65 4.01 -7.51
CA ALA A 347 22.28 3.58 -7.69
C ALA A 347 21.74 2.79 -6.48
N TRP A 348 22.59 1.93 -5.90
CA TRP A 348 22.28 1.16 -4.69
C TRP A 348 21.95 2.08 -3.51
N TRP A 349 22.82 3.05 -3.23
CA TRP A 349 22.59 4.02 -2.16
C TRP A 349 21.37 4.92 -2.41
N ALA A 350 21.12 5.32 -3.66
CA ALA A 350 19.94 6.12 -4.01
C ALA A 350 18.64 5.38 -3.62
N ILE A 351 18.53 4.11 -3.99
CA ILE A 351 17.38 3.27 -3.69
C ILE A 351 17.29 2.97 -2.19
N VAL A 352 18.39 2.56 -1.55
CA VAL A 352 18.41 2.22 -0.11
C VAL A 352 18.03 3.41 0.75
N LEU A 353 18.54 4.61 0.47
CA LEU A 353 18.18 5.82 1.22
C LEU A 353 16.75 6.27 0.90
N GLY A 354 16.35 6.22 -0.37
CA GLY A 354 15.00 6.62 -0.77
C GLY A 354 13.91 5.76 -0.15
N LEU A 355 14.13 4.45 -0.10
CA LEU A 355 13.17 3.47 0.42
C LEU A 355 13.32 3.19 1.93
N GLY A 356 14.55 3.19 2.44
CA GLY A 356 14.84 2.84 3.83
C GLY A 356 14.87 4.03 4.79
N VAL A 357 14.98 5.27 4.28
CA VAL A 357 15.05 6.48 5.11
C VAL A 357 13.95 7.47 4.77
N VAL A 358 13.86 7.93 3.51
CA VAL A 358 12.88 8.96 3.13
C VAL A 358 11.46 8.43 3.25
N PHE A 359 11.19 7.23 2.68
CA PHE A 359 9.87 6.63 2.70
C PHE A 359 9.35 6.35 4.14
N PRO A 360 10.11 5.79 5.10
CA PRO A 360 9.60 5.52 6.44
C PRO A 360 9.32 6.78 7.27
N ILE A 361 10.03 7.88 7.01
CA ILE A 361 9.76 9.18 7.65
C ILE A 361 8.40 9.73 7.17
N LEU A 362 8.07 9.54 5.90
CA LEU A 362 6.77 9.87 5.33
C LEU A 362 5.68 8.91 5.83
N TYR A 363 5.86 7.62 5.65
CA TYR A 363 4.77 6.67 5.80
C TYR A 363 4.37 6.45 7.27
N ALA A 364 5.34 6.18 8.15
CA ALA A 364 5.09 5.81 9.54
C ALA A 364 4.09 6.70 10.31
N PRO A 365 4.20 8.05 10.30
CA PRO A 365 3.29 8.91 11.07
C PRO A 365 1.84 8.97 10.53
N GLU A 366 1.59 8.53 9.30
CA GLU A 366 0.30 8.72 8.63
C GLU A 366 -0.86 7.99 9.31
N SER A 367 -0.59 6.79 9.83
CA SER A 367 -1.60 5.95 10.49
C SER A 367 -2.38 6.73 11.54
N LEU A 368 -1.66 7.47 12.39
CA LEU A 368 -2.27 8.27 13.44
C LEU A 368 -2.70 9.64 12.92
N LEU A 369 -1.90 10.27 12.04
CA LEU A 369 -2.21 11.59 11.48
C LEU A 369 -3.58 11.59 10.78
N PHE A 370 -3.85 10.59 9.95
CA PHE A 370 -5.10 10.48 9.19
C PHE A 370 -6.26 10.01 10.07
N ALA A 371 -6.00 9.11 11.04
CA ALA A 371 -7.00 8.67 12.01
C ALA A 371 -7.64 9.83 12.77
N GLN A 372 -6.88 10.88 13.06
CA GLN A 372 -7.35 12.01 13.85
C GLN A 372 -8.08 13.09 13.04
N GLN A 373 -8.07 13.02 11.71
CA GLN A 373 -8.79 14.02 10.89
C GLN A 373 -10.31 13.82 10.93
N PHE A 374 -10.75 12.58 11.13
CA PHE A 374 -12.17 12.22 11.13
C PHE A 374 -12.69 11.90 12.53
N PRO A 375 -13.96 12.24 12.83
CA PRO A 375 -14.63 11.80 14.03
C PRO A 375 -14.86 10.28 13.99
N ALA A 376 -14.97 9.65 15.16
CA ALA A 376 -14.89 8.19 15.30
C ALA A 376 -15.92 7.44 14.46
N GLU A 377 -17.11 8.02 14.27
CA GLU A 377 -18.26 7.42 13.59
C GLU A 377 -18.03 7.19 12.09
N ILE A 378 -17.19 8.01 11.46
CA ILE A 378 -16.90 7.93 10.01
C ILE A 378 -15.42 7.67 9.72
N ARG A 379 -14.60 7.55 10.78
CA ARG A 379 -13.13 7.50 10.70
C ARG A 379 -12.63 6.42 9.74
N TYR A 380 -13.14 5.21 9.87
CA TYR A 380 -12.79 4.08 9.00
C TYR A 380 -13.04 4.38 7.52
N SER A 381 -14.26 4.83 7.19
CA SER A 381 -14.67 5.08 5.81
C SER A 381 -13.96 6.28 5.20
N GLY A 382 -13.81 7.37 5.97
CA GLY A 382 -13.12 8.58 5.53
C GLY A 382 -11.67 8.32 5.19
N ILE A 383 -10.93 7.64 6.08
CA ILE A 383 -9.52 7.30 5.85
C ILE A 383 -9.38 6.36 4.66
N SER A 384 -10.14 5.27 4.64
CA SER A 384 -10.03 4.26 3.58
C SER A 384 -10.25 4.91 2.21
N LEU A 385 -11.35 5.66 2.04
CA LEU A 385 -11.64 6.37 0.80
C LEU A 385 -10.50 7.31 0.38
N SER A 386 -10.06 8.19 1.29
CA SER A 386 -9.01 9.16 1.00
C SER A 386 -7.70 8.49 0.60
N VAL A 387 -7.30 7.42 1.27
CA VAL A 387 -6.05 6.71 0.98
C VAL A 387 -6.13 5.94 -0.33
N GLN A 388 -7.28 5.34 -0.67
CA GLN A 388 -7.44 4.67 -1.96
C GLN A 388 -7.44 5.67 -3.12
N LEU A 389 -8.09 6.82 -2.99
CA LEU A 389 -8.04 7.89 -4.00
C LEU A 389 -6.62 8.44 -4.16
N ALA A 390 -5.90 8.65 -3.05
CA ALA A 390 -4.49 9.01 -3.08
C ALA A 390 -3.62 7.95 -3.77
N GLY A 391 -3.96 6.67 -3.60
CA GLY A 391 -3.32 5.54 -4.28
C GLY A 391 -3.47 5.59 -5.79
N VAL A 392 -4.65 5.97 -6.31
CA VAL A 392 -4.86 6.12 -7.75
C VAL A 392 -3.93 7.20 -8.33
N ILE A 393 -3.93 8.39 -7.71
CA ILE A 393 -3.19 9.55 -8.19
C ILE A 393 -1.68 9.34 -8.02
N GLY A 394 -1.27 9.04 -6.80
CA GLY A 394 0.14 8.98 -6.43
C GLY A 394 0.78 7.62 -6.66
N GLY A 395 0.03 6.53 -6.66
CA GLY A 395 0.58 5.19 -6.86
C GLY A 395 0.44 4.70 -8.30
N GLY A 396 -0.80 4.60 -8.78
CA GLY A 396 -1.09 4.03 -10.09
C GLY A 396 -0.55 4.87 -11.24
N PHE A 397 -0.88 6.16 -11.27
CA PHE A 397 -0.47 7.03 -12.38
C PHE A 397 0.96 7.54 -12.30
N ALA A 398 1.61 7.52 -11.13
CA ALA A 398 2.93 8.13 -10.96
C ALA A 398 4.01 7.56 -11.88
N PRO A 399 4.21 6.22 -12.00
CA PRO A 399 5.22 5.68 -12.93
C PRO A 399 4.92 6.00 -14.39
N MET A 400 3.63 6.05 -14.77
CA MET A 400 3.20 6.39 -16.12
C MET A 400 3.49 7.87 -16.43
N ILE A 401 3.11 8.78 -15.53
CA ILE A 401 3.42 10.22 -15.62
C ILE A 401 4.93 10.43 -15.67
N ALA A 402 5.69 9.79 -14.78
CA ALA A 402 7.15 9.89 -14.74
C ALA A 402 7.79 9.44 -16.05
N THR A 403 7.31 8.34 -16.64
CA THR A 403 7.77 7.84 -17.95
C THR A 403 7.44 8.82 -19.08
N SER A 404 6.26 9.42 -19.08
CA SER A 404 5.89 10.45 -20.05
C SER A 404 6.74 11.72 -19.92
N LEU A 405 7.01 12.16 -18.69
CA LEU A 405 7.85 13.33 -18.40
C LEU A 405 9.31 13.07 -18.78
N LEU A 406 9.82 11.87 -18.53
CA LEU A 406 11.15 11.45 -18.94
C LEU A 406 11.29 11.46 -20.47
N LYS A 407 10.27 10.95 -21.19
CA LYS A 407 10.22 11.01 -22.65
C LYS A 407 10.22 12.46 -23.15
N ALA A 408 9.41 13.33 -22.55
CA ALA A 408 9.34 14.76 -22.89
C ALA A 408 10.68 15.48 -22.62
N GLY A 409 11.41 15.06 -21.58
CA GLY A 409 12.73 15.58 -21.23
C GLY A 409 13.89 15.01 -22.05
N GLY A 410 13.61 14.28 -23.16
CA GLY A 410 14.64 13.67 -23.98
C GLY A 410 15.45 12.59 -23.26
N GLY A 411 14.85 11.95 -22.25
CA GLY A 411 15.51 10.96 -21.41
C GLY A 411 16.19 11.52 -20.16
N GLN A 412 16.18 12.84 -19.95
CA GLN A 412 16.68 13.45 -18.72
C GLN A 412 15.56 13.55 -17.67
N PRO A 413 15.85 13.30 -16.37
CA PRO A 413 14.84 13.24 -15.33
C PRO A 413 14.41 14.61 -14.79
N HIS A 414 14.79 15.74 -15.40
CA HIS A 414 14.54 17.07 -14.84
C HIS A 414 13.03 17.37 -14.67
N TYR A 415 12.18 16.95 -15.63
CA TYR A 415 10.73 17.07 -15.47
C TYR A 415 10.16 16.12 -14.41
N VAL A 416 10.77 14.96 -14.21
CA VAL A 416 10.38 14.02 -13.14
C VAL A 416 10.72 14.60 -11.77
N ILE A 417 11.90 15.23 -11.64
CA ILE A 417 12.31 15.96 -10.43
C ILE A 417 11.34 17.11 -10.14
N ALA A 418 11.02 17.92 -11.15
CA ALA A 418 10.07 19.03 -11.01
C ALA A 418 8.67 18.54 -10.59
N TYR A 419 8.21 17.40 -11.14
CA TYR A 419 6.98 16.76 -10.73
C TYR A 419 7.01 16.32 -9.26
N LEU A 420 8.09 15.66 -8.80
CA LEU A 420 8.23 15.24 -7.40
C LEU A 420 8.27 16.43 -6.44
N VAL A 421 9.06 17.46 -6.76
CA VAL A 421 9.19 18.66 -5.91
C VAL A 421 7.87 19.42 -5.88
N GLY A 422 7.24 19.64 -7.03
CA GLY A 422 5.94 20.31 -7.11
C GLY A 422 4.86 19.56 -6.32
N PHE A 423 4.83 18.24 -6.42
CA PHE A 423 3.86 17.42 -5.69
C PHE A 423 4.15 17.35 -4.19
N GLY A 424 5.43 17.34 -3.79
CA GLY A 424 5.83 17.44 -2.39
C GLY A 424 5.47 18.79 -1.76
N VAL A 425 5.65 19.90 -2.49
CA VAL A 425 5.20 21.24 -2.05
C VAL A 425 3.68 21.27 -1.92
N PHE A 426 2.94 20.70 -2.87
CA PHE A 426 1.49 20.56 -2.76
C PHE A 426 1.06 19.76 -1.52
N ALA A 427 1.70 18.63 -1.27
CA ALA A 427 1.45 17.83 -0.07
C ALA A 427 1.84 18.55 1.23
N LEU A 428 2.87 19.40 1.24
CA LEU A 428 3.21 20.25 2.38
C LEU A 428 2.09 21.24 2.69
N MET A 429 1.50 21.86 1.66
CA MET A 429 0.33 22.73 1.83
C MET A 429 -0.86 21.96 2.39
N CYS A 430 -1.17 20.77 1.86
CA CYS A 430 -2.23 19.91 2.39
C CYS A 430 -1.98 19.52 3.86
N THR A 431 -0.74 19.17 4.20
CA THR A 431 -0.31 18.79 5.56
C THR A 431 -0.42 19.96 6.52
N ALA A 432 -0.06 21.17 6.10
CA ALA A 432 -0.19 22.37 6.91
C ALA A 432 -1.65 22.65 7.29
N LEU A 433 -2.59 22.32 6.40
CA LEU A 433 -4.03 22.47 6.60
C LEU A 433 -4.67 21.36 7.45
N MET A 434 -3.94 20.27 7.76
CA MET A 434 -4.40 19.19 8.64
C MET A 434 -4.35 19.58 10.11
N ARG A 435 -5.26 18.99 10.90
CA ARG A 435 -5.27 19.16 12.36
C ARG A 435 -4.05 18.45 12.93
N PRO A 436 -3.24 19.11 13.80
CA PRO A 436 -2.17 18.43 14.50
C PRO A 436 -2.74 17.35 15.42
N ALA A 437 -1.97 16.28 15.60
CA ALA A 437 -2.33 15.22 16.52
C ALA A 437 -2.48 15.74 17.95
N ARG A 438 -3.59 15.40 18.61
CA ARG A 438 -3.72 15.60 20.06
C ARG A 438 -2.89 14.51 20.74
N ALA A 439 -1.96 14.94 21.60
CA ALA A 439 -1.07 14.06 22.38
C ALA A 439 -1.85 13.12 23.30
#